data_AF-G4Z7N4-F1
#
_entry.id   AF-G4Z7N4-F1
#
_cell.length_a   1.000
_cell.length_b   1.000
_cell.length_c   1.000
_cell.angle_alpha   90.00
_cell.angle_beta   90.00
_cell.angle_gamma   90.00
#
_symmetry.space_group_name_H-M   'P 1'
#
loop_
_entity.id
_entity.type
_entity.pdbx_description
1 polymer ?
#
loop_
_entity_poly.entity_id
_entity_poly.type
_entity_poly.pdbx_seq_one_letter_code
_entity_poly.pdbx_strand_id
1 'polypeptide(L)'
;MTDHIEILSPPPINAEKKEQMYKSIRPDVPDEFQNDPLYAKPSEDEGAAAKTKNWARLAPRAAMAAAAKRNQEERGMAAQKKRAAPSKNAVANSKKRKAPVTPGADDE
;
A
#
# COMPACT_ATOMS: atom_id res chain seq x y z
N MET A 1 15.93 -10.39 47.81
CA MET A 1 16.04 -10.61 46.35
C MET A 1 14.99 -9.76 45.65
N THR A 2 15.12 -8.44 45.71
CA THR A 2 14.24 -7.50 44.98
C THR A 2 15.04 -6.34 44.38
N ASP A 3 16.37 -6.43 44.41
CA ASP A 3 17.29 -5.31 44.14
C ASP A 3 17.63 -5.18 42.65
N HIS A 4 16.92 -5.89 41.77
CA HIS A 4 17.20 -5.95 40.33
C HIS A 4 16.13 -5.28 39.46
N ILE A 5 15.10 -4.67 40.07
CA ILE A 5 14.08 -3.94 39.31
C ILE A 5 14.55 -2.49 39.21
N GLU A 6 15.43 -2.22 38.25
CA GLU A 6 15.68 -0.83 37.84
C GLU A 6 14.39 -0.28 37.21
N ILE A 7 13.73 0.62 37.95
CA ILE A 7 12.54 1.32 37.46
C ILE A 7 13.03 2.38 36.48
N LEU A 8 12.98 2.06 35.19
CA LEU A 8 13.26 3.00 34.11
C LEU A 8 12.17 4.07 34.05
N SER A 9 12.58 5.31 33.75
CA SER A 9 11.63 6.39 33.48
C SER A 9 10.79 6.04 32.24
N PRO A 10 9.47 6.33 32.26
CA PRO A 10 8.63 6.07 31.11
C PRO A 10 9.12 6.87 29.89
N PRO A 11 9.07 6.28 28.69
CA PRO A 11 9.53 6.97 27.49
C PRO A 11 8.70 8.23 27.25
N PRO A 12 9.32 9.30 26.73
CA PRO A 12 8.59 10.53 26.41
C PRO A 12 7.52 10.24 25.36
N ILE A 13 6.30 10.69 25.62
CA ILE A 13 5.19 10.59 24.66
C ILE A 13 5.55 11.40 23.42
N ASN A 14 5.54 10.75 22.27
CA ASN A 14 5.81 11.43 21.00
C ASN A 14 4.65 12.39 20.64
N ALA A 15 4.99 13.52 20.02
CA ALA A 15 3.99 14.54 19.68
C ALA A 15 2.95 14.06 18.66
N GLU A 16 3.33 13.17 17.75
CA GLU A 16 2.41 12.57 16.77
C GLU A 16 1.29 11.76 17.45
N LYS A 17 1.61 10.98 18.49
CA LYS A 17 0.60 10.26 19.25
C LYS A 17 -0.27 11.19 20.05
N LYS A 18 0.25 12.27 20.64
CA LYS A 18 -0.61 13.27 21.29
C LYS A 18 -1.64 13.85 20.31
N GLU A 19 -1.19 14.20 19.10
CA GLU A 19 -2.08 14.71 18.05
C GLU A 19 -3.11 13.64 17.61
N GLN A 20 -2.69 12.38 17.49
CA GLN A 20 -3.61 11.29 17.16
C GLN A 20 -4.63 11.04 18.28
N MET A 21 -4.20 11.01 19.54
CA MET A 21 -5.09 10.85 20.70
C MET A 21 -6.15 11.95 20.70
N TYR A 22 -5.74 13.20 20.53
CA TYR A 22 -6.63 14.35 20.53
C TYR A 22 -7.64 14.35 19.37
N LYS A 23 -7.22 13.97 18.15
CA LYS A 23 -8.09 14.04 16.96
C LYS A 23 -8.94 12.82 16.73
N SER A 24 -8.37 11.63 16.93
CA SER A 24 -8.99 10.36 16.52
C SER A 24 -9.67 9.65 17.68
N ILE A 25 -9.13 9.76 18.89
CA ILE A 25 -9.63 8.97 20.02
C ILE A 25 -10.52 9.82 20.93
N ARG A 26 -10.15 11.07 21.22
CA ARG A 26 -10.91 11.98 22.10
C ARG A 26 -12.42 12.06 21.82
N PRO A 27 -12.92 12.05 20.57
CA PRO A 27 -14.36 12.07 20.31
C PRO A 27 -15.12 10.87 20.89
N ASP A 28 -14.46 9.72 21.00
CA ASP A 28 -15.03 8.48 21.54
C ASP A 28 -14.74 8.32 23.04
N VAL A 29 -14.08 9.30 23.67
CA VAL A 29 -13.75 9.28 25.09
C VAL A 29 -14.89 9.95 25.87
N PRO A 30 -15.44 9.26 26.88
CA PRO A 30 -16.46 9.83 27.75
C PRO A 30 -16.02 11.14 28.39
N ASP A 31 -16.97 12.05 28.63
CA ASP A 31 -16.71 13.40 29.13
C ASP A 31 -15.94 13.41 30.45
N GLU A 32 -16.13 12.37 31.28
CA GLU A 32 -15.43 12.21 32.57
C GLU A 32 -13.90 12.11 32.39
N PHE A 33 -13.43 11.60 31.25
CA PHE A 33 -12.02 11.36 30.95
C PHE A 33 -11.43 12.34 29.94
N GLN A 34 -12.23 13.26 29.37
CA GLN A 34 -11.72 14.22 28.38
C GLN A 34 -10.73 15.25 28.95
N ASN A 35 -10.72 15.42 30.27
CA ASN A 35 -9.77 16.28 30.99
C ASN A 35 -8.43 15.60 31.30
N ASP A 36 -8.28 14.31 30.98
CA ASP A 36 -7.02 13.60 31.14
C ASP A 36 -5.93 14.25 30.25
N PRO A 37 -4.73 14.52 30.80
CA PRO A 37 -3.57 14.96 30.03
C PRO A 37 -3.28 14.14 28.76
N LEU A 38 -3.68 12.87 28.72
CA LEU A 38 -3.56 11.98 27.56
C LEU A 38 -4.37 12.46 26.34
N TYR A 39 -5.55 13.04 26.57
CA TYR A 39 -6.44 13.56 25.53
C TYR A 39 -6.44 15.09 25.45
N ALA A 40 -5.57 15.75 26.21
CA ALA A 40 -5.44 17.19 26.17
C ALA A 40 -5.01 17.66 24.78
N LYS A 41 -5.45 18.88 24.42
CA LYS A 41 -5.05 19.51 23.15
C LYS A 41 -3.53 19.69 23.14
N PRO A 42 -2.81 19.15 22.14
CA PRO A 42 -1.36 19.36 22.03
C PRO A 42 -1.06 20.85 21.88
N SER A 43 0.03 21.31 22.49
CA SER A 43 0.55 22.68 22.26
C SER A 43 0.93 22.85 20.78
N GLU A 44 0.75 24.04 20.24
CA GLU A 44 1.03 24.34 18.82
C GLU A 44 2.49 24.03 18.45
N ASP A 45 3.43 24.21 19.38
CA ASP A 45 4.85 23.89 19.20
C ASP A 45 5.12 22.38 19.09
N GLU A 46 4.42 21.52 19.85
CA GLU A 46 4.57 20.06 19.77
C GLU A 46 3.99 19.51 18.46
N GLY A 47 2.85 20.03 18.00
CA GLY A 47 2.22 19.62 16.74
C GLY A 47 3.05 19.99 15.51
N ALA A 48 3.80 21.09 15.55
CA ALA A 48 4.71 21.48 14.47
C ALA A 48 5.92 20.53 14.36
N ALA A 49 6.51 20.13 15.49
CA ALA A 49 7.63 19.18 15.53
C ALA A 49 7.26 17.77 15.03
N ALA A 50 6.01 17.33 15.21
CA ALA A 50 5.52 16.06 14.67
C ALA A 50 5.54 16.01 13.13
N LYS A 51 5.18 17.13 12.48
CA LYS A 51 5.08 17.21 11.01
C LYS A 51 6.44 17.24 10.32
N THR A 52 7.47 17.82 10.95
CA THR A 52 8.79 18.00 10.32
C THR A 52 9.59 16.70 10.24
N LYS A 53 9.36 15.72 11.14
CA LYS A 53 10.13 14.47 11.19
C LYS A 53 9.80 13.46 10.08
N ASN A 54 8.70 13.64 9.36
CA ASN A 54 8.22 12.67 8.36
C ASN A 54 8.70 12.92 6.92
N TRP A 55 9.40 14.02 6.64
CA TRP A 55 9.87 14.35 5.28
C TRP A 55 11.00 13.46 4.76
N ALA A 56 11.88 12.98 5.64
CA ALA A 56 13.04 12.18 5.23
C ALA A 56 12.67 10.86 4.53
N ARG A 57 11.50 10.27 4.89
CA ARG A 57 11.02 9.01 4.29
C ARG A 57 10.13 9.23 3.08
N LEU A 58 9.53 10.42 2.95
CA LEU A 58 8.68 10.78 1.82
C LEU A 58 9.48 10.84 0.51
N ALA A 59 10.74 11.25 0.54
CA ALA A 59 11.61 11.40 -0.63
C ALA A 59 11.95 10.07 -1.36
N PRO A 60 12.73 9.09 -0.82
CA PRO A 60 12.71 7.74 -1.34
C PRO A 60 11.37 7.09 -1.62
N ARG A 61 10.33 7.29 -0.82
CA ARG A 61 9.04 6.66 -1.14
C ARG A 61 8.45 7.19 -2.45
N ALA A 62 8.51 8.50 -2.67
CA ALA A 62 8.07 9.12 -3.92
C ALA A 62 8.96 8.69 -5.11
N ALA A 63 10.28 8.67 -4.93
CA ALA A 63 11.22 8.22 -5.97
C ALA A 63 11.00 6.75 -6.36
N MET A 64 10.77 5.86 -5.39
CA MET A 64 10.51 4.44 -5.64
C MET A 64 9.16 4.24 -6.32
N ALA A 65 8.12 5.01 -5.96
CA ALA A 65 6.84 4.98 -6.64
C ALA A 65 6.94 5.45 -8.11
N ALA A 66 7.70 6.52 -8.37
CA ALA A 66 7.95 7.00 -9.73
C ALA A 66 8.72 5.97 -10.57
N ALA A 67 9.75 5.34 -9.99
CA ALA A 67 10.51 4.27 -10.65
C ALA A 67 9.64 3.03 -10.94
N ALA A 68 8.78 2.63 -10.00
CA ALA A 68 7.84 1.52 -10.20
C ALA A 68 6.86 1.80 -11.34
N LYS A 69 6.29 3.02 -11.41
CA LYS A 69 5.39 3.43 -12.48
C LYS A 69 6.08 3.38 -13.85
N ARG A 70 7.29 3.95 -13.96
CA ARG A 70 8.08 3.91 -15.19
C ARG A 70 8.36 2.47 -15.65
N ASN A 71 8.73 1.60 -14.73
CA ASN A 71 8.96 0.17 -15.03
C ASN A 71 7.70 -0.55 -15.51
N GLN A 72 6.52 -0.20 -15.00
CA GLN A 72 5.25 -0.76 -15.48
C GLN A 72 4.90 -0.27 -16.89
N GLU A 73 5.09 1.02 -17.16
CA GLU A 73 4.86 1.61 -18.49
C GLU A 73 5.79 0.99 -19.55
N GLU A 74 7.08 0.82 -19.23
CA GLU A 74 8.05 0.16 -20.12
C GLU A 74 7.70 -1.31 -20.37
N ARG A 75 7.26 -2.06 -19.36
CA ARG A 75 6.76 -3.43 -19.55
C ARG A 75 5.48 -3.48 -20.38
N GLY A 76 4.56 -2.55 -20.17
CA GLY A 76 3.32 -2.43 -20.93
C GLY A 76 3.58 -2.17 -22.41
N MET A 77 4.49 -1.24 -22.72
CA MET A 77 4.91 -0.93 -24.09
C MET A 77 5.69 -2.09 -24.74
N ALA A 78 6.56 -2.78 -24.00
CA ALA A 78 7.28 -3.96 -24.50
C ALA A 78 6.32 -5.12 -24.84
N ALA A 79 5.30 -5.35 -24.01
CA ALA A 79 4.26 -6.35 -24.27
C ALA A 79 3.41 -6.00 -25.51
N GLN A 80 3.07 -4.72 -25.70
CA GLN A 80 2.38 -4.24 -26.90
C GLN A 80 3.25 -4.35 -28.15
N LYS A 81 4.54 -4.02 -28.08
CA LYS A 81 5.49 -4.13 -29.20
C LYS A 81 5.72 -5.59 -29.62
N LYS A 82 5.73 -6.54 -28.67
CA LYS A 82 5.76 -7.99 -28.97
C LYS A 82 4.47 -8.48 -29.64
N ARG A 83 3.32 -7.87 -29.35
CA ARG A 83 2.03 -8.17 -29.98
C ARG A 83 1.87 -7.51 -31.37
N ALA A 84 2.52 -6.38 -31.61
CA ALA A 84 2.45 -5.63 -32.86
C ALA A 84 3.55 -5.97 -33.87
N ALA A 85 4.51 -6.83 -33.53
CA ALA A 85 5.53 -7.29 -34.48
C ALA A 85 4.88 -8.19 -35.55
N PRO A 86 5.01 -7.88 -36.86
CA PRO A 86 4.51 -8.75 -37.90
C PRO A 86 5.32 -10.05 -37.90
N SER A 87 4.67 -11.14 -37.49
CA SER A 87 5.13 -12.51 -37.70
C SER A 87 5.43 -12.72 -39.18
N LYS A 88 6.72 -12.83 -39.55
CA LYS A 88 7.13 -13.18 -40.92
C LYS A 88 7.23 -14.69 -41.17
N ASN A 89 6.82 -15.53 -40.23
CA ASN A 89 6.88 -16.99 -40.37
C ASN A 89 5.49 -17.60 -40.20
N ALA A 90 4.64 -17.43 -41.21
CA ALA A 90 3.38 -18.14 -41.35
C ALA A 90 3.12 -18.48 -42.82
N VAL A 91 4.02 -19.26 -43.43
CA VAL A 91 3.72 -19.96 -44.69
C VAL A 91 4.12 -21.43 -44.53
N ALA A 92 3.19 -22.28 -44.94
CA ALA A 92 3.26 -23.75 -45.04
C ALA A 92 3.10 -24.52 -43.73
N ASN A 93 1.85 -24.79 -43.31
CA ASN A 93 1.29 -26.13 -43.51
C ASN A 93 -0.23 -26.15 -43.26
N SER A 94 -1.05 -25.97 -44.29
CA SER A 94 -2.51 -26.16 -44.23
C SER A 94 -3.00 -26.92 -45.45
N LYS A 95 -2.73 -28.22 -45.50
CA LYS A 95 -3.46 -29.13 -46.38
C LYS A 95 -3.39 -30.56 -45.86
N LYS A 96 -4.45 -31.02 -45.19
CA LYS A 96 -5.26 -32.20 -45.58
C LYS A 96 -6.61 -32.15 -44.87
N ARG A 97 -7.65 -32.02 -45.68
CA ARG A 97 -9.07 -32.11 -45.32
C ARG A 97 -9.46 -33.58 -45.28
N LYS A 98 -10.27 -34.01 -44.31
CA LYS A 98 -11.56 -34.69 -44.57
C LYS A 98 -12.35 -34.81 -43.25
N ALA A 99 -13.44 -34.06 -43.13
CA ALA A 99 -14.59 -34.49 -42.34
C ALA A 99 -15.50 -35.35 -43.25
N PRO A 100 -16.24 -36.30 -42.69
CA PRO A 100 -17.71 -36.14 -42.55
C PRO A 100 -18.24 -36.62 -41.17
N VAL A 101 -19.17 -35.94 -40.46
CA VAL A 101 -20.65 -35.86 -40.67
C VAL A 101 -21.30 -37.26 -40.49
N THR A 102 -22.29 -37.60 -39.64
CA THR A 102 -23.34 -36.91 -38.83
C THR A 102 -24.01 -37.92 -37.83
N PRO A 103 -25.31 -37.89 -37.40
CA PRO A 103 -25.78 -37.55 -36.05
C PRO A 103 -26.75 -38.59 -35.41
N GLY A 104 -27.34 -38.28 -34.25
CA GLY A 104 -28.49 -38.99 -33.62
C GLY A 104 -28.21 -39.28 -32.14
N ALA A 105 -28.84 -38.67 -31.12
CA ALA A 105 -30.26 -38.52 -30.78
C ALA A 105 -30.95 -39.86 -30.42
N ASP A 106 -31.17 -40.02 -29.10
CA ASP A 106 -32.22 -40.77 -28.38
C ASP A 106 -32.14 -42.30 -28.16
N ASP A 107 -32.91 -42.72 -27.12
CA ASP A 107 -33.15 -44.04 -26.48
C ASP A 107 -32.08 -44.51 -25.46
N GLU A 108 -32.37 -44.83 -24.19
CA GLU A 108 -33.59 -44.96 -23.35
C GLU A 108 -33.15 -44.92 -21.87
#